data_AF-A0AAY3ZU70-F1
#
_entry.id   AF-A0AAY3ZU70-F1
#
_cell.length_a   1.000
_cell.length_b   1.000
_cell.length_c   1.000
_cell.angle_alpha   90.00
_cell.angle_beta   90.00
_cell.angle_gamma   90.00
#
_symmetry.space_group_name_H-M   'P 1'
#
loop_
_entity.id
_entity.type
_entity.pdbx_description
1 polymer ?
#
loop_
_entity_poly.entity_id
_entity_poly.type
_entity_poly.pdbx_seq_one_letter_code
_entity_poly.pdbx_strand_id
1 'polypeptide(L)'
;MSQKKIFLVLVAISTVSLLLHHGGHLSWTMEAFSLSCPALRFLHSPLGAAGNKAKHTSIAFLKTHKTASTTVQNMLFRFAERHNLTVALPVQTCDHQFCYPHPFSGRFVHPHTTPADIITSHMRLDRAELRRLMPNDTTYVTILREPAAMFESLFSYYNQHCLSFRRVPNGSLEAFLDRPWSYYRPEEKDSMYARNTLTFDLGGDKDRSAQDAAYVRGFVDEVERTFSLVMIAEYFDESLVLLRRLLAWDLEDVLYLKLNMRTPASKRALGGGLPAKIRAWNSLDAALYDHFNASLWRQLGALGAACVAREVRLMRRARGWLVRDCFGGPLPLVRSAAQIKNKDLRPWQPSTNVGIVGYDLPPNASRAGDGRVTQDVCTKLVMPEVQYSRLLLRSQLLRYRRSYPPRNPRAHQNPPRANQGRPSPAPRASGPSQRAPSP
;
A
#
# COMPACT_ATOMS: atom_id res chain seq x y z
N MET A 1 6.46 63.67 -25.83
CA MET A 1 6.98 62.39 -26.42
C MET A 1 6.06 61.98 -27.56
N SER A 2 6.61 61.64 -28.74
CA SER A 2 5.82 61.19 -29.90
C SER A 2 4.99 59.94 -29.53
N GLN A 3 3.73 59.84 -30.00
CA GLN A 3 2.82 58.72 -29.74
C GLN A 3 3.45 57.34 -29.99
N LYS A 4 4.40 57.24 -30.94
CA LYS A 4 5.18 56.03 -31.20
C LYS A 4 6.03 55.58 -30.02
N LYS A 5 6.58 56.52 -29.24
CA LYS A 5 7.39 56.23 -28.03
C LYS A 5 6.50 55.76 -26.87
N ILE A 6 5.28 56.28 -26.76
CA ILE A 6 4.31 55.85 -25.73
C ILE A 6 3.82 54.42 -26.02
N PHE A 7 3.52 54.11 -27.28
CA PHE A 7 3.12 52.76 -27.70
C PHE A 7 4.22 51.72 -27.42
N LEU A 8 5.48 52.03 -27.74
CA LEU A 8 6.61 51.14 -27.47
C LEU A 8 6.82 50.88 -25.97
N VAL A 9 6.64 51.91 -25.13
CA VAL A 9 6.74 51.75 -23.68
C VAL A 9 5.59 50.89 -23.14
N LEU A 10 4.37 51.07 -23.63
CA LEU A 10 3.22 50.24 -23.23
C LEU A 10 3.41 48.78 -23.65
N VAL A 11 3.87 48.53 -24.89
CA VAL A 11 4.17 47.16 -25.35
C VAL A 11 5.26 46.52 -24.49
N ALA A 12 6.33 47.25 -24.15
CA ALA A 12 7.41 46.76 -23.30
C ALA A 12 6.94 46.44 -21.87
N ILE A 13 6.08 47.28 -21.28
CA ILE A 13 5.51 47.04 -19.95
C ILE A 13 4.56 45.83 -19.99
N SER A 14 3.76 45.69 -21.05
CA SER A 14 2.88 44.54 -21.23
C SER A 14 3.66 43.23 -21.44
N THR A 15 4.75 43.22 -22.20
CA THR A 15 5.60 42.02 -22.34
C THR A 15 6.37 41.69 -21.07
N VAL A 16 6.87 42.67 -20.33
CA VAL A 16 7.50 42.43 -19.01
C VAL A 16 6.48 41.92 -18.00
N SER A 17 5.26 42.45 -17.99
CA SER A 17 4.16 41.97 -17.13
C SER A 17 3.72 40.56 -17.52
N LEU A 18 3.64 40.25 -18.83
CA LEU A 18 3.36 38.91 -19.32
C LEU A 18 4.49 37.93 -18.96
N LEU A 19 5.75 38.35 -19.05
CA LEU A 19 6.91 37.54 -18.63
C LEU A 19 6.97 37.36 -17.10
N LEU A 20 6.52 38.31 -16.30
CA LEU A 20 6.45 38.17 -14.84
C LEU A 20 5.24 37.31 -14.40
N HIS A 21 4.10 37.41 -15.10
CA HIS A 21 2.89 36.62 -14.80
C HIS A 21 2.84 35.23 -15.46
N HIS A 22 3.56 34.99 -16.56
CA HIS A 22 3.67 33.69 -17.21
C HIS A 22 5.07 33.06 -17.13
N GLY A 23 6.10 33.79 -16.73
CA GLY A 23 7.46 33.26 -16.50
C GLY A 23 7.60 32.32 -15.31
N GLY A 24 6.51 32.09 -14.55
CA GLY A 24 6.41 31.02 -13.57
C GLY A 24 5.86 29.69 -14.12
N HIS A 25 5.42 29.65 -15.39
CA HIS A 25 4.60 28.54 -15.89
C HIS A 25 5.17 27.78 -17.11
N LEU A 26 6.32 28.17 -17.65
CA LEU A 26 6.96 27.42 -18.74
C LEU A 26 8.48 27.40 -18.53
N SER A 27 9.02 26.20 -18.26
CA SER A 27 10.45 25.87 -18.04
C SER A 27 10.90 25.62 -16.58
N TRP A 28 10.18 24.73 -15.87
CA TRP A 28 10.77 23.96 -14.75
C TRP A 28 10.87 22.47 -15.07
N THR A 29 10.86 22.12 -16.35
CA THR A 29 10.88 20.73 -16.82
C THR A 29 12.14 20.33 -17.57
N MET A 30 13.14 21.20 -17.83
CA MET A 30 14.28 20.77 -18.67
C MET A 30 15.72 21.19 -18.31
N GLU A 31 15.99 22.09 -17.35
CA GLU A 31 17.39 22.50 -17.05
C GLU A 31 17.98 21.95 -15.73
N ALA A 32 17.71 20.68 -15.43
CA ALA A 32 18.55 19.88 -14.52
C ALA A 32 18.97 18.53 -15.13
N PHE A 33 18.84 18.38 -16.45
CA PHE A 33 19.18 17.18 -17.20
C PHE A 33 20.55 17.32 -17.87
N SER A 34 21.62 17.21 -17.10
CA SER A 34 22.96 17.00 -17.68
C SER A 34 23.93 16.24 -16.77
N LEU A 35 23.41 15.35 -15.90
CA LEU A 35 24.11 14.16 -15.40
C LEU A 35 23.06 13.07 -15.14
N SER A 36 22.55 12.48 -16.21
CA SER A 36 21.52 11.43 -16.16
C SER A 36 21.96 10.30 -15.24
N CYS A 37 21.14 10.01 -14.22
CA CYS A 37 21.30 8.80 -13.43
C CYS A 37 21.29 7.57 -14.36
N PRO A 38 22.18 6.59 -14.18
CA PRO A 38 22.14 5.34 -14.93
C PRO A 38 20.75 4.70 -14.91
N ALA A 39 20.35 4.05 -16.02
CA ALA A 39 19.19 3.17 -16.00
C ALA A 39 19.49 1.93 -15.14
N LEU A 40 18.52 1.44 -14.38
CA LEU A 40 18.65 0.17 -13.64
C LEU A 40 18.77 -0.96 -14.66
N ARG A 41 19.99 -1.48 -14.87
CA ARG A 41 20.25 -2.62 -15.77
C ARG A 41 19.93 -3.98 -15.13
N PHE A 42 19.63 -4.03 -13.83
CA PHE A 42 19.47 -5.26 -13.03
C PHE A 42 18.04 -5.81 -12.97
N LEU A 43 17.05 -5.07 -13.44
CA LEU A 43 15.66 -5.55 -13.51
C LEU A 43 15.43 -6.06 -14.93
N HIS A 44 15.10 -7.34 -15.08
CA HIS A 44 14.72 -7.96 -16.36
C HIS A 44 13.50 -7.25 -16.94
N SER A 45 13.75 -6.17 -17.66
CA SER A 45 12.81 -5.52 -18.55
C SER A 45 13.64 -5.04 -19.74
N PRO A 46 13.47 -5.62 -20.94
CA PRO A 46 14.16 -5.12 -22.11
C PRO A 46 13.47 -3.81 -22.46
N LEU A 47 14.17 -2.68 -22.35
CA LEU A 47 13.98 -1.47 -23.16
C LEU A 47 14.79 -0.33 -22.54
N GLY A 48 15.83 0.06 -23.28
CA GLY A 48 16.66 1.21 -22.99
C GLY A 48 15.99 2.55 -23.31
N ALA A 49 16.75 3.59 -23.01
CA ALA A 49 16.55 5.01 -23.34
C ALA A 49 15.43 5.76 -22.61
N ALA A 50 15.81 6.93 -22.12
CA ALA A 50 14.97 7.94 -21.50
C ALA A 50 14.04 8.59 -22.54
N GLY A 51 12.97 7.89 -22.92
CA GLY A 51 11.73 8.49 -23.41
C GLY A 51 10.68 8.52 -22.29
N ASN A 52 9.60 9.28 -22.47
CA ASN A 52 8.44 9.32 -21.55
C ASN A 52 7.84 7.90 -21.42
N LYS A 53 8.36 7.10 -20.48
CA LYS A 53 7.87 5.75 -20.20
C LYS A 53 6.51 5.89 -19.52
N ALA A 54 5.51 5.16 -20.02
CA ALA A 54 4.20 5.11 -19.38
C ALA A 54 4.34 4.63 -17.92
N LYS A 55 3.61 5.24 -16.99
CA LYS A 55 3.63 4.85 -15.58
C LYS A 55 3.13 3.42 -15.44
N HIS A 56 3.84 2.61 -14.66
CA HIS A 56 3.40 1.26 -14.32
C HIS A 56 2.24 1.32 -13.33
N THR A 57 1.15 0.60 -13.61
CA THR A 57 -0.09 0.66 -12.83
C THR A 57 -0.46 -0.64 -12.13
N SER A 58 0.07 -1.78 -12.57
CA SER A 58 -0.26 -3.10 -12.02
C SER A 58 0.72 -3.51 -10.92
N ILE A 59 0.31 -3.40 -9.65
CA ILE A 59 1.23 -3.49 -8.50
C ILE A 59 0.68 -4.41 -7.42
N ALA A 60 1.49 -5.41 -7.03
CA ALA A 60 1.24 -6.23 -5.86
C ALA A 60 2.21 -5.83 -4.75
N PHE A 61 1.74 -5.06 -3.78
CA PHE A 61 2.51 -4.73 -2.58
C PHE A 61 2.16 -5.68 -1.44
N LEU A 62 3.07 -6.61 -1.13
CA LEU A 62 2.91 -7.42 0.07
C LEU A 62 3.21 -6.57 1.30
N LYS A 63 2.15 -6.17 1.99
CA LYS A 63 2.21 -5.36 3.19
C LYS A 63 2.58 -6.22 4.41
N THR A 64 3.84 -6.13 4.85
CA THR A 64 4.34 -6.82 6.06
C THR A 64 4.06 -6.04 7.34
N HIS A 65 4.07 -6.72 8.49
CA HIS A 65 3.74 -6.10 9.77
C HIS A 65 4.89 -5.27 10.36
N LYS A 66 4.55 -4.08 10.87
CA LYS A 66 5.44 -3.17 11.64
C LYS A 66 6.70 -2.66 10.90
N THR A 67 6.63 -2.61 9.58
CA THR A 67 7.71 -2.25 8.64
C THR A 67 7.51 -0.90 7.94
N ALA A 68 6.70 0.00 8.51
CA ALA A 68 6.23 1.24 7.86
C ALA A 68 5.37 1.02 6.60
N SER A 69 4.86 -0.19 6.41
CA SER A 69 4.06 -0.60 5.26
C SER A 69 2.72 0.15 5.11
N THR A 70 2.12 0.65 6.19
CA THR A 70 0.94 1.55 6.13
C THR A 70 1.23 2.84 5.33
N THR A 71 2.45 3.37 5.42
CA THR A 71 2.84 4.56 4.64
C THR A 71 2.92 4.24 3.14
N VAL A 72 3.50 3.09 2.77
CA VAL A 72 3.56 2.64 1.37
C VAL A 72 2.16 2.36 0.82
N GLN A 73 1.31 1.71 1.60
CA GLN A 73 -0.09 1.48 1.23
C GLN A 73 -0.86 2.79 0.99
N ASN A 74 -0.72 3.79 1.87
CA ASN A 74 -1.38 5.09 1.67
C ASN A 74 -0.93 5.76 0.35
N MET A 75 0.36 5.69 0.04
CA MET A 75 0.91 6.18 -1.23
C MET A 75 0.31 5.43 -2.43
N LEU A 76 0.19 4.10 -2.37
CA LEU A 76 -0.44 3.27 -3.41
C LEU A 76 -1.95 3.56 -3.55
N PHE A 77 -2.67 3.76 -2.46
CA PHE A 77 -4.08 4.16 -2.47
C PHE A 77 -4.29 5.51 -3.16
N ARG A 78 -3.45 6.51 -2.84
CA ARG A 78 -3.50 7.84 -3.48
C ARG A 78 -3.16 7.77 -4.96
N PHE A 79 -2.16 6.98 -5.32
CA PHE A 79 -1.83 6.73 -6.73
C PHE A 79 -3.01 6.09 -7.46
N ALA A 80 -3.63 5.06 -6.87
CA ALA A 80 -4.79 4.40 -7.46
C ALA A 80 -5.95 5.37 -7.73
N GLU A 81 -6.30 6.23 -6.78
CA GLU A 81 -7.35 7.22 -7.00
C GLU A 81 -7.00 8.23 -8.09
N ARG A 82 -5.77 8.77 -8.06
CA ARG A 82 -5.29 9.75 -9.05
C ARG A 82 -5.34 9.21 -10.47
N HIS A 83 -5.08 7.91 -10.63
CA HIS A 83 -5.01 7.24 -11.93
C HIS A 83 -6.27 6.40 -12.23
N ASN A 84 -7.35 6.57 -11.45
CA ASN A 84 -8.61 5.85 -11.63
C ASN A 84 -8.47 4.32 -11.65
N LEU A 85 -7.50 3.77 -10.92
CA LEU A 85 -7.22 2.34 -10.82
C LEU A 85 -8.14 1.63 -9.80
N THR A 86 -8.28 0.32 -9.94
CA THR A 86 -9.02 -0.54 -9.02
C THR A 86 -8.07 -1.19 -8.02
N VAL A 87 -8.30 -0.94 -6.73
CA VAL A 87 -7.58 -1.60 -5.65
C VAL A 87 -8.35 -2.84 -5.21
N ALA A 88 -7.74 -4.02 -5.22
CA ALA A 88 -8.30 -5.21 -4.59
C ALA A 88 -8.47 -4.94 -3.09
N LEU A 89 -9.69 -5.08 -2.59
CA LEU A 89 -10.01 -4.87 -1.17
C LEU A 89 -10.61 -6.15 -0.57
N PRO A 90 -10.43 -6.41 0.73
CA PRO A 90 -10.97 -7.62 1.35
C PRO A 90 -12.51 -7.64 1.35
N VAL A 91 -13.08 -8.84 1.37
CA VAL A 91 -14.49 -9.03 1.76
C VAL A 91 -14.69 -8.56 3.20
N GLN A 92 -15.91 -8.13 3.53
CA GLN A 92 -16.20 -7.51 4.83
C GLN A 92 -15.88 -8.40 6.04
N THR A 93 -16.04 -9.72 5.90
CA THR A 93 -15.71 -10.70 6.94
C THR A 93 -14.21 -10.83 7.21
N CYS A 94 -13.36 -10.32 6.32
CA CYS A 94 -11.91 -10.32 6.42
C CYS A 94 -11.34 -8.96 6.90
N ASP A 95 -12.20 -8.05 7.36
CA ASP A 95 -11.87 -6.67 7.73
C ASP A 95 -11.03 -5.96 6.65
N HIS A 96 -9.79 -5.59 6.99
CA HIS A 96 -8.85 -4.88 6.12
C HIS A 96 -7.60 -5.73 5.81
N GLN A 97 -7.63 -7.05 6.06
CA GLN A 97 -6.42 -7.91 6.05
C GLN A 97 -6.58 -9.24 5.29
N PHE A 98 -7.45 -9.33 4.29
CA PHE A 98 -7.61 -10.54 3.45
C PHE A 98 -7.63 -11.87 4.24
N CYS A 99 -8.32 -11.89 5.39
CA CYS A 99 -8.44 -13.05 6.27
C CYS A 99 -7.09 -13.60 6.78
N TYR A 100 -6.11 -12.73 6.98
CA TYR A 100 -4.91 -13.04 7.74
C TYR A 100 -5.29 -13.66 9.10
N PRO A 101 -4.65 -14.76 9.53
CA PRO A 101 -3.38 -15.32 9.03
C PRO A 101 -3.47 -16.47 8.03
N HIS A 102 -4.64 -16.75 7.46
CA HIS A 102 -4.75 -17.81 6.47
C HIS A 102 -3.95 -17.47 5.20
N PRO A 103 -3.36 -18.47 4.50
CA PRO A 103 -2.76 -18.25 3.19
C PRO A 103 -3.75 -17.53 2.28
N PHE A 104 -3.27 -16.50 1.58
CA PHE A 104 -4.11 -15.66 0.74
C PHE A 104 -4.90 -16.49 -0.27
N SER A 105 -6.16 -16.13 -0.48
CA SER A 105 -6.98 -16.69 -1.54
C SER A 105 -7.80 -15.61 -2.22
N GLY A 106 -8.03 -15.75 -3.52
CA GLY A 106 -8.88 -14.86 -4.30
C GLY A 106 -10.30 -14.72 -3.72
N ARG A 107 -10.78 -15.73 -2.97
CA ARG A 107 -12.08 -15.68 -2.26
C ARG A 107 -12.15 -14.59 -1.19
N PHE A 108 -11.00 -14.11 -0.71
CA PHE A 108 -10.94 -13.04 0.28
C PHE A 108 -11.06 -11.66 -0.35
N VAL A 109 -11.04 -11.57 -1.69
CA VAL A 109 -11.16 -10.30 -2.43
C VAL A 109 -12.64 -9.99 -2.67
N HIS A 110 -13.01 -8.74 -2.43
CA HIS A 110 -14.35 -8.26 -2.69
C HIS A 110 -14.63 -8.30 -4.21
N PRO A 111 -15.73 -8.94 -4.68
CA PRO A 111 -15.96 -9.21 -6.10
C PRO A 111 -16.01 -7.94 -6.96
N HIS A 112 -16.60 -6.85 -6.44
CA HIS A 112 -16.65 -5.54 -7.12
C HIS A 112 -15.33 -4.74 -7.07
N THR A 113 -14.24 -5.38 -6.62
CA THR A 113 -12.88 -4.83 -6.67
C THR A 113 -11.98 -5.65 -7.59
N THR A 114 -12.60 -6.35 -8.54
CA THR A 114 -11.96 -7.15 -9.58
C THR A 114 -12.52 -6.75 -10.97
N PRO A 115 -11.72 -6.80 -12.05
CA PRO A 115 -10.27 -7.02 -12.07
C PRO A 115 -9.51 -5.90 -11.34
N ALA A 116 -8.41 -6.25 -10.69
CA ALA A 116 -7.65 -5.33 -9.85
C ALA A 116 -6.34 -4.90 -10.52
N ASP A 117 -5.99 -3.62 -10.37
CA ASP A 117 -4.70 -3.08 -10.78
C ASP A 117 -3.72 -3.10 -9.61
N ILE A 118 -4.19 -2.85 -8.39
CA ILE A 118 -3.33 -2.76 -7.20
C ILE A 118 -3.87 -3.64 -6.07
N ILE A 119 -2.98 -4.34 -5.37
CA ILE A 119 -3.30 -5.04 -4.11
C ILE A 119 -2.23 -4.70 -3.07
N THR A 120 -2.66 -4.23 -1.89
CA THR A 120 -1.74 -3.59 -0.93
C THR A 120 -2.17 -3.69 0.53
N SER A 121 -3.04 -4.63 0.89
CA SER A 121 -3.46 -4.89 2.28
C SER A 121 -2.73 -6.09 2.87
N HIS A 122 -2.77 -6.24 4.20
CA HIS A 122 -2.15 -7.38 4.87
C HIS A 122 -2.72 -8.70 4.33
N MET A 123 -1.85 -9.68 4.11
CA MET A 123 -2.16 -11.05 3.74
C MET A 123 -0.99 -11.94 4.13
N ARG A 124 -1.21 -13.26 4.23
CA ARG A 124 -0.11 -14.23 4.17
C ARG A 124 0.07 -14.62 2.72
N LEU A 125 1.24 -14.36 2.15
CA LEU A 125 1.47 -14.54 0.71
C LEU A 125 1.15 -15.97 0.26
N ASP A 126 0.30 -16.06 -0.76
CA ASP A 126 0.21 -17.21 -1.66
C ASP A 126 0.47 -16.68 -3.08
N ARG A 127 1.66 -16.96 -3.61
CA ARG A 127 2.10 -16.41 -4.90
C ARG A 127 1.23 -16.89 -6.06
N ALA A 128 0.72 -18.13 -5.99
CA ALA A 128 -0.08 -18.70 -7.06
C ALA A 128 -1.45 -18.03 -7.14
N GLU A 129 -2.12 -17.83 -6.00
CA GLU A 129 -3.38 -17.08 -5.91
C GLU A 129 -3.20 -15.62 -6.32
N LEU A 130 -2.12 -14.97 -5.86
CA LEU A 130 -1.84 -13.57 -6.20
C LEU A 130 -1.59 -13.38 -7.70
N ARG A 131 -0.86 -14.29 -8.33
CA ARG A 131 -0.64 -14.30 -9.79
C ARG A 131 -1.92 -14.57 -10.59
N ARG A 132 -2.85 -15.36 -10.05
CA ARG A 132 -4.16 -15.57 -10.69
C ARG A 132 -5.04 -14.32 -10.64
N LEU A 133 -4.95 -13.54 -9.57
CA LEU A 133 -5.74 -12.33 -9.37
C LEU A 133 -5.24 -11.15 -10.20
N MET A 134 -3.92 -10.98 -10.25
CA MET A 134 -3.27 -9.77 -10.77
C MET A 134 -2.89 -9.91 -12.25
N PRO A 135 -2.82 -8.80 -13.02
CA PRO A 135 -2.33 -8.81 -14.41
C PRO A 135 -0.93 -9.45 -14.57
N ASN A 136 -0.64 -10.02 -15.75
CA ASN A 136 0.62 -10.73 -16.00
C ASN A 136 1.87 -9.86 -15.86
N ASP A 137 1.77 -8.56 -16.13
CA ASP A 137 2.84 -7.57 -16.02
C ASP A 137 2.94 -6.95 -14.61
N THR A 138 2.29 -7.54 -13.61
CA THR A 138 2.30 -7.01 -12.24
C THR A 138 3.70 -6.95 -11.66
N THR A 139 4.05 -5.78 -11.11
CA THR A 139 5.29 -5.59 -10.35
C THR A 139 5.04 -5.92 -8.88
N TYR A 140 5.83 -6.84 -8.34
CA TYR A 140 5.72 -7.28 -6.94
C TYR A 140 6.72 -6.52 -6.07
N VAL A 141 6.22 -5.89 -5.01
CA VAL A 141 7.02 -5.09 -4.08
C VAL A 141 6.69 -5.51 -2.65
N THR A 142 7.67 -5.50 -1.77
CA THR A 142 7.43 -5.60 -0.32
C THR A 142 8.40 -4.70 0.44
N ILE A 143 8.28 -4.67 1.75
CA ILE A 143 9.14 -3.90 2.64
C ILE A 143 9.52 -4.74 3.85
N LEU A 144 10.79 -4.74 4.23
CA LEU A 144 11.28 -5.37 5.44
C LEU A 144 11.80 -4.28 6.39
N ARG A 145 12.10 -4.71 7.62
CA ARG A 145 12.64 -3.86 8.68
C ARG A 145 13.59 -4.68 9.52
N GLU A 146 14.57 -4.03 10.16
CA GLU A 146 15.51 -4.71 11.03
C GLU A 146 14.73 -5.50 12.10
N PRO A 147 14.98 -6.83 12.24
CA PRO A 147 14.16 -7.69 13.08
C PRO A 147 14.09 -7.29 14.55
N ALA A 148 15.16 -6.76 15.14
CA ALA A 148 15.11 -6.31 16.53
C ALA A 148 14.16 -5.12 16.71
N ALA A 149 14.30 -4.10 15.88
CA ALA A 149 13.42 -2.93 15.91
C ALA A 149 11.96 -3.26 15.55
N MET A 150 11.75 -4.23 14.65
CA MET A 150 10.43 -4.72 14.28
C MET A 150 9.78 -5.52 15.42
N PHE A 151 10.51 -6.46 16.01
CA PHE A 151 10.01 -7.33 17.08
C PHE A 151 9.67 -6.56 18.35
N GLU A 152 10.46 -5.55 18.73
CA GLU A 152 10.10 -4.64 19.83
C GLU A 152 8.74 -3.98 19.59
N SER A 153 8.49 -3.60 18.33
CA SER A 153 7.22 -3.03 17.95
C SER A 153 6.09 -4.04 17.95
N LEU A 154 6.33 -5.28 17.54
CA LEU A 154 5.35 -6.37 17.56
C LEU A 154 4.98 -6.73 19.00
N PHE A 155 5.98 -6.94 19.85
CA PHE A 155 5.85 -7.29 21.25
C PHE A 155 5.01 -6.26 21.99
N SER A 156 5.31 -4.98 21.81
CA SER A 156 4.56 -3.90 22.47
C SER A 156 3.14 -3.77 21.91
N TYR A 157 2.99 -3.79 20.58
CA TYR A 157 1.71 -3.53 19.90
C TYR A 157 0.68 -4.66 20.09
N TYR A 158 1.13 -5.91 20.11
CA TYR A 158 0.27 -7.09 20.22
C TYR A 158 0.29 -7.71 21.63
N ASN A 159 0.78 -7.01 22.66
CA ASN A 159 0.92 -7.55 24.02
C ASN A 159 -0.38 -8.09 24.63
N GLN A 160 -1.53 -7.54 24.25
CA GLN A 160 -2.85 -7.95 24.74
C GLN A 160 -3.53 -9.01 23.84
N HIS A 161 -3.06 -9.19 22.61
CA HIS A 161 -3.69 -10.04 21.61
C HIS A 161 -2.93 -11.35 21.39
N CYS A 162 -1.60 -11.25 21.19
CA CYS A 162 -0.73 -12.40 21.04
C CYS A 162 -0.61 -13.14 22.37
N LEU A 163 -1.07 -14.40 22.42
CA LEU A 163 -1.05 -15.17 23.66
C LEU A 163 0.37 -15.41 24.18
N SER A 164 1.36 -15.52 23.29
CA SER A 164 2.77 -15.64 23.65
C SER A 164 3.26 -14.42 24.44
N PHE A 165 2.89 -13.20 24.01
CA PHE A 165 3.29 -11.96 24.68
C PHE A 165 2.48 -11.72 25.96
N ARG A 166 1.17 -12.03 25.95
CA ARG A 166 0.28 -11.81 27.09
C ARG A 166 0.69 -12.60 28.33
N ARG A 167 1.30 -13.78 28.15
CA ARG A 167 1.81 -14.61 29.27
C ARG A 167 3.01 -14.03 29.97
N VAL A 168 3.72 -13.11 29.34
CA VAL A 168 4.99 -12.63 29.86
C VAL A 168 4.72 -11.74 31.08
N PRO A 169 5.28 -12.06 32.26
CA PRO A 169 5.08 -11.26 33.45
C PRO A 169 5.45 -9.80 33.20
N ASN A 170 4.56 -8.89 33.61
CA ASN A 170 4.73 -7.44 33.45
C ASN A 170 4.98 -6.96 32.01
N GLY A 171 4.73 -7.82 31.01
CA GLY A 171 5.09 -7.55 29.62
C GLY A 171 6.56 -7.18 29.45
N SER A 172 7.50 -7.81 30.17
CA SER A 172 8.94 -7.57 30.01
C SER A 172 9.47 -8.26 28.75
N LEU A 173 10.08 -7.49 27.85
CA LEU A 173 10.68 -8.03 26.63
C LEU A 173 11.90 -8.90 26.97
N GLU A 174 12.65 -8.51 27.99
CA GLU A 174 13.81 -9.21 28.54
C GLU A 174 13.41 -10.60 29.06
N ALA A 175 12.36 -10.67 29.89
CA ALA A 175 11.86 -11.93 30.42
C ALA A 175 11.43 -12.89 29.30
N PHE A 176 10.77 -12.37 28.26
CA PHE A 176 10.44 -13.18 27.08
C PHE A 176 11.70 -13.73 26.41
N LEU A 177 12.69 -12.88 26.14
CA LEU A 177 13.91 -13.25 25.40
C LEU A 177 14.87 -14.14 26.20
N ASP A 178 14.80 -14.12 27.52
CA ASP A 178 15.58 -15.03 28.37
C ASP A 178 15.08 -16.47 28.30
N ARG A 179 13.77 -16.67 28.13
CA ARG A 179 13.14 -18.00 28.06
C ARG A 179 12.00 -18.05 27.02
N PRO A 180 12.26 -17.78 25.72
CA PRO A 180 11.20 -17.57 24.74
C PRO A 180 10.33 -18.81 24.55
N TRP A 181 10.94 -20.00 24.62
CA TRP A 181 10.25 -21.29 24.55
C TRP A 181 9.31 -21.58 25.74
N SER A 182 9.47 -20.90 26.87
CA SER A 182 8.52 -21.00 27.99
C SER A 182 7.21 -20.26 27.72
N TYR A 183 7.21 -19.30 26.78
CA TYR A 183 6.06 -18.48 26.45
C TYR A 183 5.45 -18.82 25.08
N TYR A 184 6.30 -19.14 24.10
CA TYR A 184 5.91 -19.35 22.71
C TYR A 184 5.36 -20.75 22.45
N ARG A 185 4.22 -20.80 21.76
CA ARG A 185 3.61 -22.05 21.26
C ARG A 185 3.17 -21.83 19.80
N PRO A 186 3.64 -22.64 18.84
CA PRO A 186 3.45 -22.40 17.41
C PRO A 186 1.99 -22.29 16.94
N GLU A 187 1.09 -23.12 17.48
CA GLU A 187 -0.29 -23.29 17.00
C GLU A 187 -1.29 -22.33 17.64
N GLU A 188 -0.83 -21.52 18.60
CA GLU A 188 -1.72 -20.63 19.33
C GLU A 188 -2.13 -19.40 18.53
N LYS A 189 -3.26 -18.83 18.95
CA LYS A 189 -3.76 -17.57 18.39
C LYS A 189 -2.67 -16.51 18.40
N ASP A 190 -2.51 -15.88 17.24
CA ASP A 190 -1.62 -14.75 17.02
C ASP A 190 -0.12 -15.06 17.27
N SER A 191 0.28 -16.35 17.24
CA SER A 191 1.67 -16.80 17.43
C SER A 191 2.62 -16.29 16.33
N MET A 192 2.12 -15.99 15.14
CA MET A 192 2.90 -15.47 14.02
C MET A 192 3.55 -14.11 14.29
N TYR A 193 3.03 -13.33 15.23
CA TYR A 193 3.68 -12.09 15.64
C TYR A 193 4.86 -12.31 16.58
N ALA A 194 4.94 -13.49 17.21
CA ALA A 194 5.91 -13.81 18.25
C ALA A 194 7.19 -14.47 17.75
N ARG A 195 7.25 -14.89 16.47
CA ARG A 195 8.44 -15.52 15.91
C ARG A 195 8.43 -15.45 14.38
N ASN A 196 9.53 -14.96 13.79
CA ASN A 196 9.76 -14.91 12.35
C ASN A 196 8.56 -14.36 11.54
N THR A 197 8.03 -13.20 11.96
CA THR A 197 6.83 -12.58 11.39
C THR A 197 6.99 -12.25 9.91
N LEU A 198 8.17 -11.80 9.45
CA LEU A 198 8.39 -11.50 8.03
C LEU A 198 8.34 -12.78 7.21
N THR A 199 9.00 -13.84 7.68
CA THR A 199 8.95 -15.16 7.07
C THR A 199 7.50 -15.65 6.95
N PHE A 200 6.69 -15.46 8.00
CA PHE A 200 5.28 -15.83 7.98
C PHE A 200 4.47 -15.01 6.96
N ASP A 201 4.60 -13.67 6.98
CA ASP A 201 3.90 -12.76 6.06
C ASP A 201 4.23 -13.10 4.59
N LEU A 202 5.49 -13.47 4.31
CA LEU A 202 6.01 -13.90 3.01
C LEU A 202 5.57 -15.32 2.60
N GLY A 203 4.72 -15.99 3.39
CA GLY A 203 4.16 -17.30 3.06
C GLY A 203 4.98 -18.49 3.57
N GLY A 204 6.15 -18.23 4.16
CA GLY A 204 7.03 -19.25 4.70
C GLY A 204 6.51 -19.91 5.98
N ASP A 205 7.23 -20.95 6.39
CA ASP A 205 7.11 -21.59 7.69
C ASP A 205 8.02 -20.90 8.71
N LYS A 206 7.39 -20.14 9.62
CA LYS A 206 8.04 -19.35 10.67
C LYS A 206 8.73 -20.19 11.74
N ASP A 207 8.40 -21.48 11.84
CA ASP A 207 8.88 -22.37 12.90
C ASP A 207 10.00 -23.29 12.44
N ARG A 208 10.38 -23.24 11.16
CA ARG A 208 11.55 -23.95 10.64
C ARG A 208 12.81 -23.58 11.42
N SER A 209 13.63 -24.60 11.63
CA SER A 209 14.94 -24.43 12.24
C SER A 209 15.83 -23.58 11.33
N ALA A 210 16.53 -22.60 11.91
CA ALA A 210 17.55 -21.86 11.18
C ALA A 210 18.80 -22.68 10.87
N GLN A 211 18.95 -23.88 11.47
CA GLN A 211 19.99 -24.85 11.10
C GLN A 211 19.66 -25.57 9.78
N ASP A 212 18.42 -25.51 9.30
CA ASP A 212 18.03 -25.98 7.98
C ASP A 212 18.49 -24.97 6.90
N ALA A 213 19.78 -25.01 6.58
CA ALA A 213 20.40 -24.10 5.61
C ALA A 213 19.85 -24.28 4.19
N ALA A 214 19.21 -25.41 3.88
CA ALA A 214 18.54 -25.63 2.60
C ALA A 214 17.22 -24.84 2.56
N TYR A 215 16.41 -24.93 3.61
CA TYR A 215 15.19 -24.13 3.73
C TYR A 215 15.49 -22.62 3.73
N VAL A 216 16.45 -22.16 4.54
CA VAL A 216 16.78 -20.73 4.64
C VAL A 216 17.19 -20.17 3.28
N ARG A 217 18.11 -20.84 2.56
CA ARG A 217 18.55 -20.40 1.23
C ARG A 217 17.42 -20.49 0.20
N GLY A 218 16.69 -21.60 0.18
CA GLY A 218 15.58 -21.79 -0.74
C GLY A 218 14.50 -20.72 -0.58
N PHE A 219 14.18 -20.34 0.66
CA PHE A 219 13.20 -19.31 0.94
C PHE A 219 13.68 -17.91 0.55
N VAL A 220 14.93 -17.56 0.87
CA VAL A 220 15.53 -16.28 0.43
C VAL A 220 15.50 -16.17 -1.09
N ASP A 221 15.91 -17.22 -1.80
CA ASP A 221 15.90 -17.26 -3.26
C ASP A 221 14.47 -17.16 -3.83
N GLU A 222 13.48 -17.78 -3.19
CA GLU A 222 12.08 -17.68 -3.59
C GLU A 222 11.57 -16.23 -3.49
N VAL A 223 11.90 -15.54 -2.39
CA VAL A 223 11.56 -14.13 -2.19
C VAL A 223 12.27 -13.26 -3.24
N GLU A 224 13.57 -13.49 -3.50
CA GLU A 224 14.34 -12.72 -4.51
C GLU A 224 13.78 -12.93 -5.92
N ARG A 225 13.29 -14.13 -6.27
CA ARG A 225 12.62 -14.40 -7.56
C ARG A 225 11.20 -13.83 -7.64
N THR A 226 10.56 -13.55 -6.50
CA THR A 226 9.17 -13.11 -6.46
C THR A 226 9.05 -11.59 -6.51
N PHE A 227 9.89 -10.87 -5.78
CA PHE A 227 9.78 -9.42 -5.61
C PHE A 227 10.77 -8.67 -6.48
N SER A 228 10.27 -7.80 -7.34
CA SER A 228 11.08 -6.87 -8.13
C SER A 228 11.81 -5.84 -7.25
N LEU A 229 11.25 -5.54 -6.07
CA LEU A 229 11.90 -4.69 -5.06
C LEU A 229 11.47 -5.12 -3.65
N VAL A 230 12.48 -5.34 -2.80
CA VAL A 230 12.32 -5.47 -1.35
C VAL A 230 12.87 -4.19 -0.71
N MET A 231 11.97 -3.32 -0.27
CA MET A 231 12.32 -2.08 0.40
C MET A 231 12.83 -2.33 1.83
N ILE A 232 13.63 -1.42 2.38
CA ILE A 232 14.09 -1.49 3.78
C ILE A 232 13.62 -0.23 4.52
N ALA A 233 12.89 -0.43 5.62
CA ALA A 233 12.24 0.66 6.36
C ALA A 233 13.23 1.68 6.94
N GLU A 234 14.44 1.24 7.30
CA GLU A 234 15.55 2.08 7.76
C GLU A 234 16.06 3.03 6.67
N TYR A 235 15.94 2.62 5.40
CA TYR A 235 16.38 3.34 4.20
C TYR A 235 15.19 3.66 3.31
N PHE A 236 14.11 4.18 3.92
CA PHE A 236 12.82 4.37 3.26
C PHE A 236 12.90 5.33 2.07
N ASP A 237 13.58 6.48 2.22
CA ASP A 237 13.69 7.47 1.14
C ASP A 237 14.53 6.90 -0.03
N GLU A 238 15.58 6.16 0.26
CA GLU A 238 16.43 5.47 -0.72
C GLU A 238 15.66 4.35 -1.43
N SER A 239 14.87 3.58 -0.69
CA SER A 239 13.97 2.55 -1.23
C SER A 239 12.95 3.15 -2.19
N LEU A 240 12.44 4.36 -1.90
CA LEU A 240 11.53 5.07 -2.79
C LEU A 240 12.19 5.57 -4.08
N VAL A 241 13.51 5.84 -4.08
CA VAL A 241 14.23 6.13 -5.33
C VAL A 241 14.16 4.93 -6.28
N LEU A 242 14.40 3.72 -5.76
CA LEU A 242 14.27 2.49 -6.54
C LEU A 242 12.83 2.24 -6.97
N LEU A 243 11.86 2.36 -6.06
CA LEU A 243 10.44 2.17 -6.37
C LEU A 243 9.95 3.12 -7.47
N ARG A 244 10.28 4.41 -7.36
CA ARG A 244 9.90 5.44 -8.33
C ARG A 244 10.43 5.10 -9.73
N ARG A 245 11.68 4.68 -9.81
CA ARG A 245 12.33 4.32 -11.07
C ARG A 245 11.80 3.01 -11.64
N LEU A 246 11.59 2.00 -10.79
CA LEU A 246 11.00 0.71 -11.15
C LEU A 246 9.63 0.88 -11.82
N LEU A 247 8.79 1.76 -11.26
CA LEU A 247 7.42 1.97 -11.71
C LEU A 247 7.27 3.11 -12.75
N ALA A 248 8.37 3.76 -13.14
CA ALA A 248 8.35 4.96 -13.97
C ALA A 248 7.40 6.06 -13.43
N TRP A 249 7.38 6.22 -12.11
CA TRP A 249 6.51 7.17 -11.43
C TRP A 249 7.13 8.57 -11.33
N ASP A 250 6.25 9.57 -11.24
CA ASP A 250 6.68 10.94 -10.99
C ASP A 250 7.06 11.13 -9.52
N LEU A 251 7.74 12.23 -9.24
CA LEU A 251 8.10 12.58 -7.87
C LEU A 251 6.87 12.69 -6.96
N GLU A 252 5.77 13.24 -7.49
CA GLU A 252 4.53 13.45 -6.75
C GLU A 252 3.83 12.17 -6.33
N ASP A 253 4.04 11.08 -7.07
CA ASP A 253 3.41 9.78 -6.82
C ASP A 253 4.05 9.04 -5.65
N VAL A 254 5.29 9.39 -5.29
CA VAL A 254 6.03 8.80 -4.16
C VAL A 254 6.09 9.69 -2.93
N LEU A 255 5.40 10.83 -2.93
CA LEU A 255 5.34 11.71 -1.75
C LEU A 255 4.47 11.09 -0.66
N TYR A 256 4.97 11.12 0.57
CA TYR A 256 4.36 10.43 1.70
C TYR A 256 4.45 11.25 3.00
N LEU A 257 3.60 10.91 3.95
CA LEU A 257 3.79 11.19 5.36
C LEU A 257 3.86 9.89 6.17
N LYS A 258 4.59 9.94 7.29
CA LYS A 258 4.74 8.78 8.16
C LYS A 258 3.43 8.52 8.87
N LEU A 259 2.84 7.36 8.65
CA LEU A 259 1.57 6.96 9.28
C LEU A 259 1.80 5.84 10.29
N ASN A 260 0.82 5.63 11.16
CA ASN A 260 0.82 4.57 12.18
C ASN A 260 2.06 4.63 13.10
N MET A 261 2.47 5.85 13.47
CA MET A 261 3.63 6.08 14.33
C MET A 261 3.26 5.86 15.80
N ARG A 262 4.10 5.14 16.54
CA ARG A 262 3.99 5.05 18.01
C ARG A 262 4.51 6.31 18.68
N THR A 263 3.90 6.72 19.80
CA THR A 263 4.45 7.76 20.69
C THR A 263 5.84 7.35 21.21
N PRO A 264 6.71 8.30 21.59
CA PRO A 264 7.99 7.99 22.23
C PRO A 264 7.84 7.11 23.48
N ALA A 265 6.84 7.39 24.32
CA ALA A 265 6.55 6.61 25.53
C ALA A 265 6.14 5.15 25.25
N SER A 266 5.65 4.85 24.04
CA SER A 266 5.26 3.50 23.64
C SER A 266 6.41 2.71 22.99
N LYS A 267 7.61 3.28 22.94
CA LYS A 267 8.80 2.66 22.36
C LYS A 267 9.78 2.30 23.47
N ARG A 268 10.32 1.09 23.40
CA ARG A 268 11.39 0.64 24.29
C ARG A 268 12.74 0.82 23.61
N ALA A 269 13.70 1.36 24.35
CA ALA A 269 15.08 1.38 23.90
C ALA A 269 15.63 -0.04 23.96
N LEU A 270 16.24 -0.50 22.87
CA LEU A 270 16.90 -1.80 22.80
C LEU A 270 18.37 -1.65 23.18
N GLY A 271 18.65 -1.64 24.48
CA GLY A 271 20.01 -1.59 25.02
C GLY A 271 20.62 -2.97 25.25
N GLY A 272 21.94 -3.00 25.47
CA GLY A 272 22.68 -4.21 25.80
C GLY A 272 22.61 -5.29 24.71
N GLY A 273 22.59 -6.56 25.11
CA GLY A 273 22.54 -7.72 24.20
C GLY A 273 21.14 -8.03 23.63
N LEU A 274 20.12 -7.21 23.88
CA LEU A 274 18.76 -7.49 23.44
C LEU A 274 18.60 -7.58 21.92
N PRO A 275 19.18 -6.69 21.10
CA PRO A 275 19.09 -6.84 19.64
C PRO A 275 19.60 -8.19 19.14
N ALA A 276 20.72 -8.67 19.68
CA ALA A 276 21.29 -9.97 19.33
C ALA A 276 20.37 -11.13 19.75
N LYS A 277 19.82 -11.09 20.98
CA LYS A 277 18.84 -12.10 21.44
C LYS A 277 17.60 -12.14 20.53
N ILE A 278 17.08 -10.98 20.14
CA ILE A 278 15.91 -10.89 19.26
C ILE A 278 16.22 -11.46 17.87
N ARG A 279 17.37 -11.12 17.30
CA ARG A 279 17.81 -11.66 16.00
C ARG A 279 18.03 -13.17 16.06
N ALA A 280 18.60 -13.68 17.14
CA ALA A 280 18.75 -15.13 17.34
C ALA A 280 17.38 -15.83 17.42
N TRP A 281 16.43 -15.26 18.16
CA TRP A 281 15.05 -15.76 18.25
C TRP A 281 14.31 -15.72 16.90
N ASN A 282 14.49 -14.65 16.14
CA ASN A 282 13.91 -14.42 14.81
C ASN A 282 14.94 -14.63 13.70
N SER A 283 15.62 -15.78 13.72
CA SER A 283 16.78 -16.03 12.87
C SER A 283 16.46 -16.12 11.37
N LEU A 284 15.24 -16.55 11.00
CA LEU A 284 14.82 -16.56 9.59
C LEU A 284 14.61 -15.13 9.08
N ASP A 285 13.97 -14.27 9.90
CA ASP A 285 13.81 -12.85 9.59
C ASP A 285 15.15 -12.11 9.56
N ALA A 286 16.10 -12.49 10.41
CA ALA A 286 17.47 -11.97 10.37
C ALA A 286 18.19 -12.31 9.06
N ALA A 287 18.10 -13.56 8.61
CA ALA A 287 18.67 -13.98 7.33
C ALA A 287 18.05 -13.24 6.14
N LEU A 288 16.72 -13.09 6.12
CA LEU A 288 16.00 -12.31 5.11
C LEU A 288 16.47 -10.85 5.11
N TYR A 289 16.48 -10.21 6.28
CA TYR A 289 16.86 -8.81 6.38
C TYR A 289 18.30 -8.58 5.90
N ASP A 290 19.26 -9.42 6.31
CA ASP A 290 20.67 -9.26 5.95
C ASP A 290 20.85 -9.38 4.43
N HIS A 291 20.21 -10.37 3.81
CA HIS A 291 20.24 -10.55 2.36
C HIS A 291 19.61 -9.35 1.63
N PHE A 292 18.40 -8.92 1.99
CA PHE A 292 17.70 -7.87 1.25
C PHE A 292 18.21 -6.46 1.55
N ASN A 293 18.81 -6.23 2.72
CA ASN A 293 19.57 -5.02 2.98
C ASN A 293 20.79 -4.94 2.05
N ALA A 294 21.57 -6.02 1.94
CA ALA A 294 22.67 -6.08 0.98
C ALA A 294 22.18 -5.93 -0.47
N SER A 295 21.05 -6.55 -0.82
CA SER A 295 20.44 -6.45 -2.14
C SER A 295 20.02 -5.02 -2.47
N LEU A 296 19.38 -4.31 -1.54
CA LEU A 296 19.03 -2.89 -1.67
C LEU A 296 20.28 -2.05 -1.97
N TRP A 297 21.34 -2.22 -1.19
CA TRP A 297 22.58 -1.45 -1.38
C TRP A 297 23.30 -1.78 -2.68
N ARG A 298 23.24 -3.02 -3.18
CA ARG A 298 23.71 -3.36 -4.54
C ARG A 298 22.92 -2.59 -5.60
N GLN A 299 21.60 -2.55 -5.49
CA GLN A 299 20.73 -1.84 -6.45
C GLN A 299 20.96 -0.32 -6.42
N LEU A 300 21.10 0.27 -5.23
CA LEU A 300 21.44 1.69 -5.06
C LEU A 300 22.86 2.00 -5.56
N GLY A 301 23.82 1.10 -5.31
CA GLY A 301 25.19 1.21 -5.81
C GLY A 301 25.25 1.25 -7.32
N ALA A 302 24.41 0.46 -8.01
CA ALA A 302 24.29 0.47 -9.47
C ALA A 302 23.75 1.80 -10.05
N LEU A 303 22.97 2.56 -9.27
CA LEU A 303 22.56 3.93 -9.63
C LEU A 303 23.66 4.96 -9.39
N GLY A 304 24.59 4.67 -8.47
CA GLY A 304 25.64 5.58 -8.03
C GLY A 304 25.19 6.50 -6.88
N ALA A 305 26.04 6.63 -5.86
CA ALA A 305 25.73 7.35 -4.63
C ALA A 305 25.32 8.82 -4.86
N ALA A 306 25.98 9.51 -5.80
CA ALA A 306 25.67 10.90 -6.14
C ALA A 306 24.26 11.06 -6.75
N CYS A 307 23.85 10.11 -7.60
CA CYS A 307 22.50 10.06 -8.16
C CYS A 307 21.46 9.85 -7.05
N VAL A 308 21.65 8.80 -6.23
CA VAL A 308 20.72 8.46 -5.14
C VAL A 308 20.57 9.64 -4.18
N ALA A 309 21.68 10.24 -3.76
CA ALA A 309 21.65 11.40 -2.85
C ALA A 309 20.92 12.60 -3.46
N ARG A 310 21.02 12.82 -4.78
CA ARG A 310 20.30 13.87 -5.49
C ARG A 310 18.80 13.60 -5.52
N GLU A 311 18.37 12.38 -5.87
CA GLU A 311 16.96 12.01 -5.91
C GLU A 311 16.31 12.06 -4.51
N VAL A 312 17.02 11.58 -3.48
CA VAL A 312 16.58 11.68 -2.08
C VAL A 312 16.41 13.15 -1.67
N ARG A 313 17.37 14.04 -1.99
CA ARG A 313 17.25 15.48 -1.70
C ARG A 313 16.05 16.10 -2.42
N LEU A 314 15.82 15.74 -3.69
CA LEU A 314 14.68 16.23 -4.46
C LEU A 314 13.35 15.81 -3.81
N MET A 315 13.23 14.54 -3.44
CA MET A 315 12.05 13.99 -2.78
C MET A 315 11.80 14.62 -1.41
N ARG A 316 12.85 14.81 -0.59
CA ARG A 316 12.74 15.49 0.71
C ARG A 316 12.28 16.94 0.55
N ARG A 317 12.77 17.66 -0.46
CA ARG A 317 12.30 19.02 -0.77
C ARG A 317 10.83 19.03 -1.18
N ALA A 318 10.42 18.17 -2.12
CA ALA A 318 9.03 18.08 -2.56
C ALA A 318 8.08 17.68 -1.42
N ARG A 319 8.49 16.75 -0.54
CA ARG A 319 7.74 16.43 0.68
C ARG A 319 7.63 17.64 1.61
N GLY A 320 8.69 18.44 1.74
CA GLY A 320 8.67 19.69 2.52
C GLY A 320 7.68 20.71 1.97
N TRP A 321 7.56 20.84 0.65
CA TRP A 321 6.53 21.67 0.00
C TRP A 321 5.12 21.15 0.29
N LEU A 322 4.89 19.86 0.08
CA LEU A 322 3.59 19.22 0.38
C LEU A 322 3.17 19.42 1.84
N VAL A 323 4.12 19.32 2.78
CA VAL A 323 3.86 19.59 4.21
C VAL A 323 3.48 21.05 4.43
N ARG A 324 4.20 22.01 3.84
CA ARG A 324 3.86 23.42 3.98
C ARG A 324 2.46 23.73 3.46
N ASP A 325 2.11 23.20 2.30
CA ASP A 325 0.79 23.41 1.70
C ASP A 325 -0.32 22.77 2.55
N CYS A 326 -0.12 21.54 3.04
CA CYS A 326 -1.15 20.85 3.81
C CYS A 326 -1.28 21.33 5.28
N PHE A 327 -0.24 21.91 5.87
CA PHE A 327 -0.21 22.23 7.30
C PHE A 327 0.02 23.71 7.61
N GLY A 328 0.27 24.55 6.62
CA GLY A 328 0.57 25.98 6.81
C GLY A 328 1.91 26.24 7.50
N GLY A 329 2.82 25.26 7.54
CA GLY A 329 4.08 25.35 8.27
C GLY A 329 5.09 24.27 7.88
N PRO A 330 6.36 24.39 8.30
CA PRO A 330 7.44 23.51 7.84
C PRO A 330 7.37 22.09 8.43
N LEU A 331 6.60 21.88 9.50
CA LEU A 331 6.48 20.60 10.18
C LEU A 331 5.01 20.30 10.50
N PRO A 332 4.51 19.10 10.18
CA PRO A 332 3.16 18.71 10.52
C PRO A 332 3.07 18.47 12.03
N LEU A 333 2.06 19.04 12.67
CA LEU A 333 1.85 18.86 14.11
C LEU A 333 1.27 17.47 14.40
N VAL A 334 2.09 16.63 15.03
CA VAL A 334 1.71 15.29 15.46
C VAL A 334 0.83 15.37 16.71
N ARG A 335 -0.28 14.64 16.72
CA ARG A 335 -1.28 14.65 17.80
C ARG A 335 -1.62 13.22 18.25
N SER A 336 -2.00 13.07 19.52
CA SER A 336 -2.62 11.81 19.96
C SER A 336 -3.98 11.64 19.31
N ALA A 337 -4.48 10.40 19.18
CA ALA A 337 -5.78 10.16 18.56
C ALA A 337 -6.94 10.92 19.22
N ALA A 338 -6.90 11.12 20.54
CA ALA A 338 -7.91 11.88 21.27
C ALA A 338 -7.91 13.38 20.92
N GLN A 339 -6.74 13.94 20.57
CA GLN A 339 -6.57 15.36 20.23
C GLN A 339 -6.95 15.68 18.76
N ILE A 340 -7.06 14.68 17.89
CA ILE A 340 -7.41 14.88 16.49
C ILE A 340 -8.91 15.17 16.37
N LYS A 341 -9.25 16.33 15.82
CA LYS A 341 -10.63 16.80 15.73
C LYS A 341 -11.44 16.00 14.71
N ASN A 342 -10.87 15.79 13.53
CA ASN A 342 -11.50 14.96 12.51
C ASN A 342 -11.43 13.48 12.89
N LYS A 343 -12.60 12.88 13.18
CA LYS A 343 -12.70 11.47 13.60
C LYS A 343 -12.20 10.50 12.52
N ASP A 344 -12.31 10.86 11.24
CA ASP A 344 -11.84 10.03 10.13
C ASP A 344 -10.31 10.00 10.04
N LEU A 345 -9.61 10.93 10.70
CA LEU A 345 -8.15 10.99 10.76
C LEU A 345 -7.58 10.38 12.05
N ARG A 346 -8.43 9.86 12.95
CA ARG A 346 -7.96 9.24 14.20
C ARG A 346 -7.37 7.86 13.93
N PRO A 347 -6.07 7.64 14.23
CA PRO A 347 -5.49 6.32 14.08
C PRO A 347 -6.08 5.36 15.13
N TRP A 348 -6.22 4.09 14.74
CA TRP A 348 -6.61 3.03 15.67
C TRP A 348 -5.59 2.88 16.80
N GLN A 349 -6.08 2.60 18.02
CA GLN A 349 -5.25 2.42 19.20
C GLN A 349 -5.26 0.92 19.60
N PRO A 350 -4.10 0.25 19.62
CA PRO A 350 -4.00 -1.17 19.98
C PRO A 350 -4.31 -1.47 21.44
N SER A 351 -3.91 -0.59 22.34
CA SER A 351 -4.15 -0.74 23.77
C SER A 351 -3.97 0.60 24.48
N THR A 352 -4.33 0.65 25.76
CA THR A 352 -4.11 1.84 26.62
C THR A 352 -2.63 2.18 26.78
N ASN A 353 -1.73 1.20 26.62
CA ASN A 353 -0.29 1.35 26.86
C ASN A 353 0.50 1.64 25.58
N VAL A 354 -0.14 1.62 24.41
CA VAL A 354 0.51 1.88 23.13
C VAL A 354 -0.27 2.93 22.36
N GLY A 355 0.23 4.17 22.45
CA GLY A 355 -0.32 5.31 21.75
C GLY A 355 0.14 5.36 20.30
N ILE A 356 -0.81 5.42 19.37
CA ILE A 356 -0.56 5.74 17.97
C ILE A 356 -0.94 7.20 17.71
N VAL A 357 -0.02 7.95 17.12
CA VAL A 357 -0.21 9.36 16.78
C VAL A 357 -0.65 9.52 15.33
N GLY A 358 -1.34 10.63 15.07
CA GLY A 358 -1.75 11.05 13.74
C GLY A 358 -1.55 12.55 13.56
N TYR A 359 -2.28 13.11 12.61
CA TYR A 359 -2.17 14.50 12.21
C TYR A 359 -3.54 15.18 12.24
N ASP A 360 -3.55 16.44 12.63
CA ASP A 360 -4.70 17.32 12.44
C ASP A 360 -4.39 18.25 11.28
N LEU A 361 -5.38 18.49 10.41
CA LEU A 361 -5.24 19.42 9.29
C LEU A 361 -5.84 20.77 9.67
N PRO A 362 -5.18 21.89 9.34
CA PRO A 362 -5.76 23.19 9.57
C PRO A 362 -7.03 23.36 8.71
N PRO A 363 -8.08 24.04 9.22
CA PRO A 363 -9.36 24.19 8.53
C PRO A 363 -9.26 24.95 7.20
N ASN A 364 -8.17 25.69 6.98
CA ASN A 364 -7.90 26.49 5.78
C ASN A 364 -6.63 26.04 5.03
N ALA A 365 -6.20 24.77 5.13
CA ALA A 365 -4.95 24.31 4.49
C ALA A 365 -4.86 24.69 3.00
N SER A 366 -5.98 24.65 2.27
CA SER A 366 -6.08 25.04 0.86
C SER A 366 -5.76 26.51 0.54
N ARG A 367 -5.60 27.38 1.55
CA ARG A 367 -5.36 28.83 1.38
C ARG A 367 -3.95 29.29 1.79
N ALA A 368 -3.10 28.38 2.29
CA ALA A 368 -1.78 28.71 2.84
C ALA A 368 -0.62 28.54 1.83
N GLY A 369 -0.90 28.20 0.57
CA GLY A 369 0.07 28.08 -0.52
C GLY A 369 -0.54 28.50 -1.87
N ASP A 370 0.21 28.36 -2.97
CA ASP A 370 -0.11 28.76 -4.37
C ASP A 370 -1.35 28.05 -4.99
N GLY A 371 -2.28 27.54 -4.18
CA GLY A 371 -3.53 26.89 -4.62
C GLY A 371 -3.37 25.51 -5.26
N ARG A 372 -2.18 24.90 -5.25
CA ARG A 372 -1.88 23.67 -6.00
C ARG A 372 -2.34 22.36 -5.33
N VAL A 373 -2.40 22.31 -4.00
CA VAL A 373 -2.80 21.10 -3.25
C VAL A 373 -4.16 21.29 -2.60
N THR A 374 -5.11 20.40 -2.90
CA THR A 374 -6.48 20.49 -2.35
C THR A 374 -6.56 19.92 -0.93
N GLN A 375 -7.57 20.36 -0.17
CA GLN A 375 -7.90 19.77 1.14
C GLN A 375 -8.09 18.25 1.07
N ASP A 376 -8.67 17.75 -0.02
CA ASP A 376 -8.89 16.31 -0.24
C ASP A 376 -7.55 15.55 -0.32
N VAL A 377 -6.59 16.08 -1.09
CA VAL A 377 -5.24 15.50 -1.19
C VAL A 377 -4.57 15.46 0.19
N CYS A 378 -4.66 16.54 0.96
CA CYS A 378 -4.09 16.58 2.32
C CYS A 378 -4.79 15.62 3.27
N THR A 379 -6.12 15.51 3.19
CA THR A 379 -6.91 14.58 4.01
C THR A 379 -6.50 13.14 3.73
N LYS A 380 -6.39 12.75 2.46
CA LYS A 380 -5.95 11.42 2.04
C LYS A 380 -4.50 11.13 2.39
N LEU A 381 -3.62 12.13 2.35
CA LEU A 381 -2.21 12.00 2.75
C LEU A 381 -2.04 11.55 4.21
N VAL A 382 -2.96 11.93 5.09
CA VAL A 382 -2.91 11.58 6.52
C VAL A 382 -3.96 10.56 6.97
N MET A 383 -4.79 10.08 6.04
CA MET A 383 -5.88 9.16 6.36
C MET A 383 -5.34 7.80 6.81
N PRO A 384 -5.74 7.30 8.00
CA PRO A 384 -5.36 5.97 8.43
C PRO A 384 -5.98 4.88 7.55
N GLU A 385 -5.29 3.75 7.46
CA GLU A 385 -5.61 2.62 6.58
C GLU A 385 -7.07 2.14 6.64
N VAL A 386 -7.63 1.96 7.84
CA VAL A 386 -8.98 1.40 7.99
C VAL A 386 -10.02 2.33 7.38
N GLN A 387 -9.88 3.63 7.64
CA GLN A 387 -10.75 4.66 7.08
C GLN A 387 -10.55 4.78 5.57
N TYR A 388 -9.30 4.76 5.10
CA TYR A 388 -9.02 4.89 3.67
C TYR A 388 -9.50 3.66 2.87
N SER A 389 -9.34 2.45 3.41
CA SER A 389 -9.86 1.22 2.79
C SER A 389 -11.38 1.27 2.61
N ARG A 390 -12.11 1.79 3.61
CA ARG A 390 -13.57 1.99 3.53
C ARG A 390 -13.94 3.05 2.48
N LEU A 391 -13.20 4.16 2.43
CA LEU A 391 -13.40 5.22 1.43
C LEU A 391 -13.21 4.68 0.01
N LEU A 392 -12.12 3.93 -0.22
CA LEU A 392 -11.82 3.30 -1.50
C LEU A 392 -12.88 2.29 -1.90
N LEU A 393 -13.31 1.41 -0.97
CA LEU A 393 -14.35 0.43 -1.24
C LEU A 393 -15.64 1.13 -1.68
N ARG A 394 -16.06 2.18 -0.96
CA ARG A 394 -17.23 2.97 -1.32
C ARG A 394 -17.10 3.60 -2.71
N SER A 395 -15.95 4.21 -3.01
CA SER A 395 -15.68 4.83 -4.30
C SER A 395 -15.72 3.81 -5.45
N GLN A 396 -15.06 2.66 -5.28
CA GLN A 396 -15.04 1.56 -6.25
C GLN A 396 -16.42 0.94 -6.46
N LEU A 397 -17.23 0.76 -5.41
CA LEU A 397 -18.60 0.26 -5.54
C LEU A 397 -19.48 1.22 -6.35
N LEU A 398 -19.31 2.53 -6.19
CA LEU A 398 -20.03 3.52 -6.98
C LEU A 398 -19.59 3.49 -8.46
N ARG A 399 -18.28 3.36 -8.73
CA ARG A 399 -17.76 3.18 -10.10
C ARG A 399 -18.33 1.90 -10.73
N TYR A 400 -18.27 0.78 -10.01
CA TYR A 400 -18.80 -0.51 -10.47
C TYR A 400 -20.29 -0.41 -10.82
N ARG A 401 -21.13 0.19 -9.96
CA ARG A 401 -22.58 0.36 -10.22
C ARG A 401 -22.88 1.23 -11.44
N ARG A 402 -22.02 2.22 -11.74
CA ARG A 402 -22.16 3.06 -12.94
C ARG A 402 -21.80 2.29 -14.20
N SER A 403 -20.78 1.43 -14.14
CA SER A 403 -20.36 0.58 -15.27
C SER A 403 -21.31 -0.61 -15.50
N TYR A 404 -21.93 -1.13 -14.44
CA TYR A 404 -22.83 -2.28 -14.48
C TYR A 404 -24.16 -1.97 -13.76
N PRO A 405 -25.05 -1.16 -14.36
CA PRO A 405 -26.35 -0.86 -13.77
C PRO A 405 -27.19 -2.13 -13.61
N PRO A 406 -27.93 -2.30 -12.50
CA PRO A 406 -28.79 -3.45 -12.31
C PRO A 406 -29.84 -3.51 -13.43
N ARG A 407 -30.02 -4.68 -14.05
CA ARG A 407 -31.09 -4.90 -15.03
C ARG A 407 -32.44 -4.63 -14.37
N ASN A 408 -33.24 -3.76 -14.97
CA ASN A 408 -34.57 -3.41 -14.48
C ASN A 408 -35.51 -4.62 -14.64
N PRO A 409 -36.06 -5.22 -13.56
CA PRO A 409 -36.91 -6.41 -13.67
C PRO A 409 -38.22 -6.19 -14.44
N ARG A 410 -38.59 -4.94 -14.73
CA ARG A 410 -39.88 -4.56 -15.33
C ARG A 410 -39.89 -4.46 -16.87
N ALA A 411 -38.79 -4.73 -17.56
CA ALA A 411 -38.73 -4.61 -19.02
C ALA A 411 -39.24 -5.84 -19.81
N HIS A 412 -39.66 -6.92 -19.12
CA HIS A 412 -40.21 -8.12 -19.75
C HIS A 412 -41.62 -8.47 -19.25
N GLN A 413 -42.55 -7.53 -19.34
CA GLN A 413 -43.99 -7.83 -19.32
C GLN A 413 -44.66 -6.98 -20.39
N ASN A 414 -44.69 -7.49 -21.62
CA ASN A 414 -45.78 -7.32 -22.59
C ASN A 414 -45.44 -8.14 -23.84
N PRO A 415 -45.96 -9.37 -23.97
CA PRO A 415 -45.98 -10.02 -25.27
C PRO A 415 -47.01 -9.32 -26.17
N PRO A 416 -46.77 -9.17 -27.49
CA PRO A 416 -47.77 -8.64 -28.40
C PRO A 416 -48.97 -9.59 -28.46
N ARG A 417 -50.19 -9.04 -28.30
CA ARG A 417 -51.45 -9.78 -28.48
C ARG A 417 -51.52 -10.34 -29.90
N ALA A 418 -51.37 -11.65 -30.04
CA ALA A 418 -51.73 -12.37 -31.26
C ALA A 418 -53.25 -12.60 -31.28
N ASN A 419 -53.90 -12.12 -32.35
CA ASN A 419 -55.29 -12.41 -32.69
C ASN A 419 -55.49 -13.92 -32.82
N GLN A 420 -56.23 -14.54 -31.89
CA GLN A 420 -56.69 -15.93 -32.04
C GLN A 420 -58.05 -15.94 -32.76
N GLY A 421 -58.03 -16.32 -34.03
CA GLY A 421 -59.22 -16.78 -34.73
C GLY A 421 -59.64 -18.16 -34.21
N ARG A 422 -60.95 -18.30 -33.92
CA ARG A 422 -61.61 -19.57 -33.58
C ARG A 422 -61.50 -20.58 -34.73
N PRO A 423 -61.44 -21.88 -34.40
CA PRO A 423 -62.11 -22.90 -35.22
C PRO A 423 -63.20 -23.66 -34.43
N SER A 424 -64.25 -24.01 -35.17
CA SER A 424 -65.47 -24.74 -34.77
C SER A 424 -65.24 -26.22 -34.42
N PRO A 425 -66.23 -26.91 -33.78
CA PRO A 425 -66.01 -28.22 -33.17
C PRO A 425 -66.56 -29.43 -33.95
N ALA A 426 -66.02 -30.61 -33.55
CA ALA A 426 -66.57 -31.98 -33.59
C ALA A 426 -66.34 -32.83 -34.88
N PRO A 427 -66.41 -34.20 -34.83
CA PRO A 427 -66.91 -35.07 -33.74
C PRO A 427 -66.08 -36.34 -33.40
N ARG A 428 -66.61 -37.07 -32.40
CA ARG A 428 -66.16 -38.28 -31.67
C ARG A 428 -66.17 -39.60 -32.46
N ALA A 429 -65.32 -40.55 -32.03
CA ALA A 429 -65.55 -42.02 -32.03
C ALA A 429 -64.62 -42.69 -30.98
N SER A 430 -65.14 -43.18 -29.85
CA SER A 430 -65.33 -44.60 -29.43
C SER A 430 -64.05 -45.42 -29.13
N GLY A 431 -63.93 -45.93 -27.89
CA GLY A 431 -62.79 -46.71 -27.32
C GLY A 431 -62.68 -48.18 -27.80
N PRO A 432 -62.13 -49.17 -27.04
CA PRO A 432 -61.94 -49.23 -25.58
C PRO A 432 -60.62 -49.87 -25.02
N SER A 433 -60.44 -49.73 -23.69
CA SER A 433 -59.93 -50.69 -22.67
C SER A 433 -58.59 -51.44 -22.82
N GLN A 434 -57.68 -51.28 -21.83
CA GLN A 434 -57.11 -52.32 -20.91
C GLN A 434 -55.82 -51.78 -20.23
N ARG A 435 -55.83 -51.60 -18.89
CA ARG A 435 -55.18 -52.42 -17.82
C ARG A 435 -53.63 -52.39 -17.75
N ALA A 436 -53.15 -52.04 -16.55
CA ALA A 436 -51.78 -51.99 -15.99
C ALA A 436 -51.10 -53.39 -15.88
N PRO A 437 -49.94 -53.61 -15.19
CA PRO A 437 -49.02 -52.71 -14.47
C PRO A 437 -47.51 -52.95 -14.72
N SER A 438 -46.70 -52.18 -13.99
CA SER A 438 -45.23 -52.18 -13.83
C SER A 438 -44.60 -53.50 -13.38
N PRO A 439 -43.26 -53.55 -13.43
CA PRO A 439 -42.42 -53.76 -12.24
C PRO A 439 -41.63 -52.50 -11.85
#